data_AF-A0A7G8VCG0-F1
#
_entry.id   AF-A0A7G8VCG0-F1
#
_cell.length_a   1.000
_cell.length_b   1.000
_cell.length_c   1.000
_cell.angle_alpha   90.00
_cell.angle_beta   90.00
_cell.angle_gamma   90.00
#
_symmetry.space_group_name_H-M   'P 1'
#
loop_
_entity.id
_entity.type
_entity.pdbx_description
1 polymer ?
#
loop_
_entity_poly.entity_id
_entity_poly.type
_entity_poly.pdbx_seq_one_letter_code
_entity_poly.pdbx_strand_id
1 'polypeptide(L)'
;MNAGSGFLAKRALATQGIYRFPPFGDLQVKAVERALRMAWDELVKNPLVYKIDLAAANEVAISEGLVRVVDMIRDAGAIPAFTKHFETPHTDGSLRNFNGTKLSKRPDMSFKLKVNPVPGIHGMHHRLFVEAKILETGKQGMSDYCKDGLSRYIVGDYAWAMPHAMMLAYVRSPAYVLPKSLNMHLSKPTNKLSYEVLTLQAAMCEYTSSSPRAYETTHGRAGWTFSDGTAPTSIKLIHLWLPV
;
A
#
# COMPACT_ATOMS: atom_id res chain seq x y z
N MET A 1 -15.39 -36.01 -13.50
CA MET A 1 -15.82 -35.28 -12.28
C MET A 1 -14.60 -35.12 -11.37
N ASN A 2 -13.97 -33.95 -11.36
CA ASN A 2 -12.77 -33.67 -10.55
C ASN A 2 -13.18 -32.89 -9.29
N ALA A 3 -13.65 -33.59 -8.27
CA ALA A 3 -14.00 -33.01 -6.97
C ALA A 3 -12.79 -32.89 -6.01
N GLY A 4 -11.61 -33.38 -6.40
CA GLY A 4 -10.43 -33.46 -5.52
C GLY A 4 -9.57 -32.19 -5.42
N SER A 5 -9.58 -31.32 -6.44
CA SER A 5 -8.70 -30.13 -6.47
C SER A 5 -9.23 -28.96 -5.61
N GLY A 6 -10.55 -28.81 -5.52
CA GLY A 6 -11.18 -27.77 -4.71
C GLY A 6 -11.08 -28.00 -3.20
N PHE A 7 -10.97 -29.26 -2.76
CA PHE A 7 -10.88 -29.62 -1.35
C PHE A 7 -9.49 -29.35 -0.76
N LEU A 8 -8.42 -29.58 -1.53
CA LEU A 8 -7.04 -29.29 -1.12
C LEU A 8 -6.77 -27.77 -1.02
N ALA A 9 -7.29 -26.96 -1.95
CA ALA A 9 -7.15 -25.50 -1.90
C ALA A 9 -7.90 -24.89 -0.70
N LYS A 10 -9.12 -25.37 -0.40
CA LYS A 10 -9.87 -24.96 0.79
C LYS A 10 -9.19 -25.41 2.08
N ARG A 11 -8.61 -26.61 2.11
CA ARG A 11 -7.89 -27.13 3.29
C ARG A 11 -6.57 -26.40 3.51
N ALA A 12 -5.84 -26.00 2.47
CA ALA A 12 -4.61 -25.21 2.58
C ALA A 12 -4.84 -23.77 3.06
N LEU A 13 -5.96 -23.15 2.66
CA LEU A 13 -6.37 -21.83 3.18
C LEU A 13 -6.92 -21.93 4.62
N ALA A 14 -7.63 -23.01 4.96
CA ALA A 14 -8.19 -23.24 6.29
C ALA A 14 -7.18 -23.78 7.32
N THR A 15 -6.09 -24.44 6.92
CA THR A 15 -5.07 -24.98 7.83
C THR A 15 -4.07 -23.92 8.31
N GLN A 16 -4.10 -22.70 7.79
CA GLN A 16 -3.06 -21.72 8.11
C GLN A 16 -3.27 -20.98 9.43
N GLY A 17 -4.48 -20.95 10.02
CA GLY A 17 -4.76 -20.54 11.41
C GLY A 17 -4.23 -19.18 11.90
N ILE A 18 -3.50 -18.45 11.05
CA ILE A 18 -2.80 -17.21 11.34
C ILE A 18 -3.28 -16.21 10.29
N TYR A 19 -4.48 -15.68 10.49
CA TYR A 19 -5.01 -14.58 9.68
C TYR A 19 -4.40 -13.22 10.04
N ARG A 20 -3.54 -13.19 11.07
CA ARG A 20 -2.86 -12.00 11.58
C ARG A 20 -1.37 -12.11 11.30
N PHE A 21 -0.92 -11.46 10.24
CA PHE A 21 0.48 -11.52 9.88
C PHE A 21 1.29 -10.55 10.74
N PRO A 22 2.56 -10.87 11.05
CA PRO A 22 3.39 -9.96 11.81
C PRO A 22 3.62 -8.66 11.03
N PRO A 23 3.73 -7.53 11.73
CA PRO A 23 4.09 -6.26 11.12
C PRO A 23 5.49 -6.32 10.52
N PHE A 24 5.74 -5.54 9.47
CA PHE A 24 7.09 -5.10 9.13
C PHE A 24 7.63 -4.23 10.26
N GLY A 25 8.91 -4.38 10.59
CA GLY A 25 9.58 -3.54 11.59
C GLY A 25 9.79 -2.12 11.07
N ASP A 26 9.91 -1.15 11.96
CA ASP A 26 10.02 0.28 11.60
C ASP A 26 11.16 0.55 10.61
N LEU A 27 12.32 -0.11 10.78
CA LEU A 27 13.44 0.03 9.86
C LEU A 27 13.09 -0.44 8.44
N GLN A 28 12.28 -1.50 8.32
CA GLN A 28 11.85 -2.03 7.04
C GLN A 28 10.89 -1.06 6.35
N VAL A 29 9.93 -0.51 7.09
CA VAL A 29 9.00 0.50 6.58
C VAL A 29 9.74 1.78 6.17
N LYS A 30 10.68 2.27 7.00
CA LYS A 30 11.59 3.39 6.68
C LYS A 30 12.35 3.15 5.39
N ALA A 31 12.86 1.93 5.20
CA ALA A 31 13.66 1.59 4.04
C ALA A 31 12.83 1.66 2.74
N VAL A 32 11.60 1.15 2.76
CA VAL A 32 10.67 1.26 1.62
C VAL A 32 10.33 2.71 1.34
N GLU A 33 9.93 3.47 2.37
CA GLU A 33 9.58 4.88 2.18
C GLU A 33 10.75 5.70 1.61
N ARG A 34 11.97 5.50 2.14
CA ARG A 34 13.17 6.16 1.64
C ARG A 34 13.45 5.78 0.18
N ALA A 35 13.24 4.51 -0.19
CA ALA A 35 13.41 4.07 -1.56
C ALA A 35 12.40 4.74 -2.49
N LEU A 36 11.13 4.85 -2.08
CA LEU A 36 10.09 5.55 -2.84
C LEU A 36 10.43 7.03 -3.06
N ARG A 37 10.93 7.72 -2.02
CA ARG A 37 11.36 9.12 -2.11
C ARG A 37 12.56 9.31 -3.02
N MET A 38 13.59 8.48 -2.86
CA MET A 38 14.77 8.55 -3.72
C MET A 38 14.43 8.26 -5.17
N ALA A 39 13.53 7.31 -5.42
CA ALA A 39 13.03 7.02 -6.76
C ALA A 39 12.22 8.19 -7.34
N TRP A 40 11.40 8.83 -6.52
CA TRP A 40 10.65 10.02 -6.93
C TRP A 40 11.57 11.17 -7.31
N ASP A 41 12.53 11.51 -6.45
CA ASP A 41 13.50 12.58 -6.70
C ASP A 41 14.27 12.34 -8.02
N GLU A 42 14.59 11.09 -8.30
CA GLU A 42 15.28 10.69 -9.53
C GLU A 42 14.38 10.83 -10.77
N LEU A 43 13.11 10.41 -10.70
CA LEU A 43 12.14 10.62 -11.79
C LEU A 43 11.90 12.11 -12.06
N VAL A 44 11.78 12.93 -11.02
CA VAL A 44 11.57 14.38 -11.13
C VAL A 44 12.78 15.10 -11.73
N LYS A 45 14.00 14.70 -11.33
CA LYS A 45 15.23 15.31 -11.85
C LYS A 45 15.56 14.89 -13.27
N ASN A 46 15.23 13.65 -13.65
CA ASN A 46 15.65 13.05 -14.91
C ASN A 46 14.46 12.52 -15.76
N PRO A 47 13.37 13.28 -15.97
CA PRO A 47 12.16 12.77 -16.63
C PRO A 47 12.42 12.31 -18.08
N LEU A 48 13.36 12.94 -18.78
CA LEU A 48 13.76 12.56 -20.15
C LEU A 48 14.49 11.21 -20.20
N VAL A 49 15.28 10.88 -19.17
CA VAL A 49 16.00 9.60 -19.07
C VAL A 49 15.01 8.46 -18.93
N TYR A 50 13.98 8.65 -18.10
CA TYR A 50 12.93 7.67 -17.86
C TYR A 50 11.77 7.76 -18.85
N LYS A 51 11.82 8.71 -19.80
CA LYS A 51 10.82 8.95 -20.85
C LYS A 51 9.40 9.09 -20.28
N ILE A 52 9.26 9.83 -19.18
CA ILE A 52 8.00 10.02 -18.49
C ILE A 52 7.70 11.51 -18.34
N ASP A 53 6.50 11.92 -18.73
CA ASP A 53 5.94 13.24 -18.41
C ASP A 53 5.07 13.09 -17.16
N LEU A 54 5.61 13.47 -15.99
CA LEU A 54 4.90 13.34 -14.71
C LEU A 54 3.63 14.21 -14.62
N ALA A 55 3.50 15.25 -15.44
CA ALA A 55 2.30 16.09 -15.49
C ALA A 55 1.17 15.45 -16.31
N ALA A 56 1.50 14.61 -17.29
CA ALA A 56 0.51 13.97 -18.18
C ALA A 56 0.31 12.47 -17.95
N ALA A 57 1.29 11.77 -17.37
CA ALA A 57 1.26 10.31 -17.20
C ALA A 57 0.07 9.84 -16.35
N ASN A 58 -0.43 8.62 -16.57
CA ASN A 58 -1.44 8.06 -15.66
C ASN A 58 -0.77 7.38 -14.45
N GLU A 59 -1.57 6.98 -13.48
CA GLU A 59 -1.12 6.33 -12.23
C GLU A 59 -0.24 5.11 -12.50
N VAL A 60 -0.62 4.30 -13.48
CA VAL A 60 0.10 3.07 -13.84
C VAL A 60 1.50 3.38 -14.36
N ALA A 61 1.62 4.32 -15.31
CA ALA A 61 2.90 4.68 -15.90
C ALA A 61 3.87 5.28 -14.86
N ILE A 62 3.36 6.11 -13.93
CA ILE A 62 4.18 6.66 -12.85
C ILE A 62 4.64 5.54 -11.91
N SER A 63 3.72 4.67 -11.46
CA SER A 63 4.05 3.57 -10.56
C SER A 63 5.05 2.58 -11.17
N GLU A 64 4.94 2.27 -12.46
CA GLU A 64 5.91 1.44 -13.19
C GLU A 64 7.29 2.09 -13.26
N GLY A 65 7.35 3.39 -13.59
CA GLY A 65 8.59 4.16 -13.57
C GLY A 65 9.25 4.15 -12.19
N LEU A 66 8.45 4.30 -11.14
CA LEU A 66 8.92 4.35 -9.76
C LEU A 66 9.46 2.99 -9.31
N VAL A 67 8.77 1.89 -9.61
CA VAL A 67 9.24 0.52 -9.35
C VAL A 67 10.58 0.26 -10.04
N ARG A 68 10.73 0.68 -11.30
CA ARG A 68 11.99 0.53 -12.04
C ARG A 68 13.16 1.27 -11.38
N VAL A 69 12.94 2.48 -10.89
CA VAL A 69 14.00 3.23 -10.21
C VAL A 69 14.29 2.64 -8.82
N VAL A 70 13.27 2.19 -8.08
CA VAL A 70 13.48 1.49 -6.81
C VAL A 70 14.29 0.20 -6.99
N ASP A 71 14.07 -0.52 -8.08
CA ASP A 71 14.87 -1.69 -8.47
C ASP A 71 16.36 -1.32 -8.65
N MET A 72 16.64 -0.24 -9.39
CA MET A 72 18.00 0.30 -9.55
C MET A 72 18.63 0.73 -8.23
N ILE A 73 17.87 1.41 -7.36
CA ILE A 73 18.32 1.82 -6.01
C ILE A 73 18.69 0.60 -5.16
N ARG A 74 17.91 -0.49 -5.25
CA ARG A 74 18.21 -1.75 -4.55
C ARG A 74 19.53 -2.33 -5.05
N ASP A 75 19.69 -2.45 -6.37
CA ASP A 75 20.84 -3.10 -7.00
C ASP A 75 22.13 -2.32 -6.77
N ALA A 76 22.04 -0.99 -6.76
CA ALA A 76 23.16 -0.11 -6.39
C ALA A 76 23.53 -0.17 -4.90
N GLY A 77 22.72 -0.83 -4.05
CA GLY A 77 22.97 -0.88 -2.60
C GLY A 77 22.79 0.46 -1.89
N ALA A 78 22.08 1.42 -2.51
CA ALA A 78 22.05 2.81 -2.05
C ALA A 78 21.32 2.98 -0.70
N ILE A 79 20.46 2.02 -0.32
CA ILE A 79 19.83 1.94 0.99
C ILE A 79 20.13 0.56 1.58
N PRO A 80 21.14 0.41 2.45
CA PRO A 80 21.59 -0.90 2.96
C PRO A 80 20.46 -1.73 3.58
N ALA A 81 19.58 -1.10 4.37
CA ALA A 81 18.42 -1.78 4.96
C ALA A 81 17.44 -2.29 3.91
N PHE A 82 17.22 -1.54 2.83
CA PHE A 82 16.33 -1.96 1.75
C PHE A 82 16.92 -3.16 1.00
N THR A 83 18.15 -3.03 0.52
CA THR A 83 18.87 -4.08 -0.20
C THR A 83 19.05 -5.36 0.63
N LYS A 84 19.25 -5.23 1.94
CA LYS A 84 19.37 -6.37 2.85
C LYS A 84 18.05 -7.13 3.01
N HIS A 85 16.93 -6.41 3.16
CA HIS A 85 15.69 -7.00 3.62
C HIS A 85 14.69 -7.35 2.52
N PHE A 86 14.71 -6.66 1.38
CA PHE A 86 13.64 -6.75 0.38
C PHE A 86 14.09 -7.44 -0.92
N GLU A 87 13.19 -8.23 -1.50
CA GLU A 87 13.30 -8.74 -2.86
C GLU A 87 13.08 -7.62 -3.89
N THR A 88 13.09 -7.97 -5.17
CA THR A 88 12.70 -7.07 -6.22
C THR A 88 11.27 -6.55 -6.03
N PRO A 89 11.05 -5.22 -6.04
CA PRO A 89 9.70 -4.71 -6.01
C PRO A 89 8.97 -5.16 -7.28
N HIS A 90 7.72 -5.57 -7.11
CA HIS A 90 6.90 -6.03 -8.23
C HIS A 90 5.63 -5.20 -8.32
N THR A 91 5.23 -4.88 -9.55
CA THR A 91 3.82 -4.59 -9.88
C THR A 91 3.12 -5.95 -9.96
N ASP A 92 2.72 -6.47 -8.80
CA ASP A 92 2.31 -7.87 -8.65
C ASP A 92 1.19 -8.32 -9.61
N GLY A 93 1.11 -9.63 -9.81
CA GLY A 93 -0.06 -10.29 -10.41
C GLY A 93 -1.33 -10.12 -9.57
N SER A 94 -2.49 -10.37 -10.17
CA SER A 94 -3.79 -10.20 -9.53
C SER A 94 -3.91 -11.05 -8.26
N LEU A 95 -4.23 -10.43 -7.12
CA LEU A 95 -4.32 -11.09 -5.82
C LEU A 95 -5.74 -11.60 -5.56
N ARG A 96 -5.86 -12.61 -4.70
CA ARG A 96 -7.16 -13.01 -4.17
C ARG A 96 -7.51 -12.15 -2.97
N ASN A 97 -8.76 -11.68 -2.92
CA ASN A 97 -9.31 -10.99 -1.76
C ASN A 97 -9.42 -11.94 -0.55
N PHE A 98 -9.79 -11.39 0.62
CA PHE A 98 -9.83 -12.11 1.91
C PHE A 98 -10.54 -13.48 1.88
N ASN A 99 -11.58 -13.66 1.06
CA ASN A 99 -12.35 -14.91 0.95
C ASN A 99 -12.09 -15.71 -0.33
N GLY A 100 -11.14 -15.29 -1.15
CA GLY A 100 -10.74 -15.98 -2.37
C GLY A 100 -11.73 -15.93 -3.55
N THR A 101 -12.89 -15.28 -3.37
CA THR A 101 -13.98 -15.22 -4.36
C THR A 101 -13.74 -14.20 -5.45
N LYS A 102 -12.97 -13.15 -5.16
CA LYS A 102 -12.64 -12.08 -6.10
C LYS A 102 -11.15 -12.10 -6.38
N LEU A 103 -10.82 -12.12 -7.67
CA LEU A 103 -9.50 -11.71 -8.12
C LEU A 103 -9.49 -10.18 -8.05
N SER A 104 -8.87 -9.62 -7.01
CA SER A 104 -8.78 -8.17 -6.82
C SER A 104 -7.84 -7.57 -7.89
N LYS A 105 -8.06 -6.29 -8.20
CA LYS A 105 -7.14 -5.52 -9.05
C LYS A 105 -5.74 -5.55 -8.42
N ARG A 106 -4.69 -5.30 -9.18
CA ARG A 106 -3.32 -5.32 -8.63
C ARG A 106 -3.09 -4.08 -7.76
N PRO A 107 -2.54 -4.21 -6.53
CA PRO A 107 -2.01 -3.03 -5.85
C PRO A 107 -0.90 -2.43 -6.72
N ASP A 108 -0.76 -1.11 -6.71
CA ASP A 108 0.22 -0.45 -7.58
C ASP A 108 1.65 -0.93 -7.34
N MET A 109 2.01 -1.23 -6.08
CA MET A 109 3.31 -1.81 -5.73
C MET A 109 3.20 -2.72 -4.51
N SER A 110 4.11 -3.69 -4.41
CA SER A 110 4.30 -4.43 -3.18
C SER A 110 5.78 -4.71 -2.91
N PHE A 111 6.10 -4.77 -1.62
CA PHE A 111 7.47 -5.04 -1.15
C PHE A 111 7.47 -6.29 -0.30
N LYS A 112 8.19 -7.31 -0.77
CA LYS A 112 8.32 -8.60 -0.12
C LYS A 112 9.69 -8.73 0.55
N LEU A 113 9.73 -9.31 1.75
CA LEU A 113 10.99 -9.64 2.41
C LEU A 113 11.68 -10.82 1.73
N LYS A 114 13.02 -10.78 1.62
CA LYS A 114 13.84 -11.90 1.10
C LYS A 114 13.67 -13.18 1.92
N VAL A 115 13.53 -13.00 3.23
CA VAL A 115 13.29 -14.09 4.17
C VAL A 115 11.94 -13.84 4.81
N ASN A 116 11.01 -14.76 4.59
CA ASN A 116 9.71 -14.71 5.25
C ASN A 116 9.93 -15.03 6.75
N PRO A 117 9.60 -14.11 7.67
CA PRO A 117 9.85 -14.31 9.09
C PRO A 117 8.94 -15.38 9.71
N VAL A 118 7.90 -15.86 9.01
CA VAL A 118 6.95 -16.84 9.55
C VAL A 118 6.80 -18.05 8.65
N PRO A 119 7.23 -19.24 9.11
CA PRO A 119 6.91 -20.50 8.45
C PRO A 119 5.40 -20.69 8.31
N GLY A 120 4.95 -21.13 7.13
CA GLY A 120 3.53 -21.40 6.87
C GLY A 120 2.70 -20.21 6.41
N ILE A 121 3.22 -18.97 6.46
CA ILE A 121 2.56 -17.82 5.83
C ILE A 121 2.93 -17.76 4.34
N HIS A 122 1.94 -17.63 3.47
CA HIS A 122 2.23 -17.48 2.04
C HIS A 122 2.80 -16.09 1.76
N GLY A 123 4.04 -16.03 1.26
CA GLY A 123 4.75 -14.78 0.95
C GLY A 123 4.08 -13.86 -0.10
N MET A 124 3.03 -14.31 -0.78
CA MET A 124 2.20 -13.45 -1.65
C MET A 124 1.34 -12.47 -0.84
N HIS A 125 1.02 -12.80 0.40
CA HIS A 125 0.15 -12.01 1.28
C HIS A 125 0.93 -11.28 2.38
N HIS A 126 2.14 -11.75 2.74
CA HIS A 126 3.04 -11.05 3.67
C HIS A 126 3.93 -10.07 2.91
N ARG A 127 3.35 -8.92 2.58
CA ARG A 127 4.00 -7.84 1.81
C ARG A 127 3.60 -6.49 2.38
N LEU A 128 4.47 -5.50 2.23
CA LEU A 128 4.08 -4.12 2.41
C LEU A 128 3.44 -3.63 1.12
N PHE A 129 2.11 -3.52 1.14
CA PHE A 129 1.32 -3.10 -0.01
C PHE A 129 1.29 -1.58 -0.12
N VAL A 130 1.42 -1.07 -1.34
CA VAL A 130 1.32 0.36 -1.66
C VAL A 130 0.30 0.55 -2.76
N GLU A 131 -0.73 1.35 -2.50
CA GLU A 131 -1.70 1.81 -3.50
C GLU A 131 -1.42 3.28 -3.79
N ALA A 132 -1.36 3.64 -5.07
CA ALA A 132 -1.05 4.96 -5.56
C ALA A 132 -2.26 5.60 -6.25
N LYS A 133 -2.38 6.92 -6.10
CA LYS A 133 -3.40 7.74 -6.75
C LYS A 133 -2.83 9.10 -7.17
N ILE A 134 -3.35 9.67 -8.25
CA ILE A 134 -3.04 11.06 -8.61
C ILE A 134 -3.99 12.00 -7.87
N LEU A 135 -3.46 13.13 -7.38
CA LEU A 135 -4.23 14.23 -6.81
C LEU A 135 -4.09 15.48 -7.70
N GLU A 136 -5.13 15.75 -8.48
CA GLU A 136 -5.23 16.79 -9.50
C GLU A 136 -6.63 17.44 -9.50
N THR A 137 -6.69 18.76 -9.28
CA THR A 137 -7.95 19.51 -9.21
C THR A 137 -8.76 19.33 -10.49
N GLY A 138 -10.04 18.97 -10.35
CA GLY A 138 -10.97 18.84 -11.48
C GLY A 138 -10.86 17.53 -12.27
N LYS A 139 -9.92 16.63 -11.92
CA LYS A 139 -9.80 15.30 -12.54
C LYS A 139 -9.84 14.16 -11.53
N GLN A 140 -8.86 14.11 -10.63
CA GLN A 140 -8.70 13.04 -9.65
C GLN A 140 -8.42 13.64 -8.28
N GLY A 141 -9.26 13.40 -7.29
CA GLY A 141 -9.20 14.09 -6.01
C GLY A 141 -9.20 13.16 -4.81
N MET A 142 -9.52 13.74 -3.65
CA MET A 142 -9.61 12.98 -2.39
C MET A 142 -10.65 11.85 -2.44
N SER A 143 -11.67 11.97 -3.29
CA SER A 143 -12.63 10.88 -3.49
C SER A 143 -11.95 9.68 -4.12
N ASP A 144 -11.19 9.84 -5.20
CA ASP A 144 -10.45 8.74 -5.84
C ASP A 144 -9.40 8.16 -4.89
N TYR A 145 -8.70 9.04 -4.16
CA TYR A 145 -7.72 8.64 -3.15
C TYR A 145 -8.30 7.71 -2.09
N CYS A 146 -9.45 8.08 -1.51
CA CYS A 146 -10.05 7.32 -0.42
C CYS A 146 -11.01 6.21 -0.91
N LYS A 147 -11.91 6.53 -1.83
CA LYS A 147 -12.94 5.61 -2.32
C LYS A 147 -12.37 4.52 -3.22
N ASP A 148 -11.46 4.86 -4.13
CA ASP A 148 -10.95 3.88 -5.11
C ASP A 148 -9.59 3.29 -4.74
N GLY A 149 -8.85 3.95 -3.83
CA GLY A 149 -7.61 3.46 -3.23
C GLY A 149 -7.81 2.90 -1.83
N LEU A 150 -7.94 3.78 -0.83
CA LEU A 150 -7.97 3.42 0.60
C LEU A 150 -9.01 2.34 0.94
N SER A 151 -10.21 2.43 0.37
CA SER A 151 -11.31 1.49 0.66
C SER A 151 -10.95 0.02 0.39
N ARG A 152 -10.02 -0.25 -0.54
CA ARG A 152 -9.56 -1.61 -0.87
C ARG A 152 -8.90 -2.29 0.32
N TYR A 153 -8.25 -1.54 1.20
CA TYR A 153 -7.71 -2.06 2.45
C TYR A 153 -8.81 -2.38 3.47
N ILE A 154 -9.87 -1.57 3.48
CA ILE A 154 -10.98 -1.68 4.44
C ILE A 154 -11.84 -2.91 4.11
N VAL A 155 -12.18 -3.09 2.84
CA VAL A 155 -13.04 -4.20 2.37
C VAL A 155 -12.29 -5.52 2.16
N GLY A 156 -11.00 -5.57 2.51
CA GLY A 156 -10.21 -6.81 2.44
C GLY A 156 -9.78 -7.22 1.03
N ASP A 157 -9.80 -6.30 0.06
CA ASP A 157 -9.24 -6.53 -1.28
C ASP A 157 -7.70 -6.55 -1.22
N TYR A 158 -7.09 -5.70 -0.39
CA TYR A 158 -5.63 -5.61 -0.15
C TYR A 158 -5.24 -5.72 1.32
N ALA A 159 -4.02 -6.22 1.54
CA ALA A 159 -3.37 -6.24 2.85
C ALA A 159 -4.26 -6.80 3.97
N TRP A 160 -5.19 -7.70 3.63
CA TRP A 160 -6.28 -8.13 4.51
C TRP A 160 -5.79 -8.82 5.79
N ALA A 161 -4.60 -9.45 5.75
CA ALA A 161 -3.94 -10.06 6.89
C ALA A 161 -2.90 -9.15 7.56
N MET A 162 -2.55 -8.04 6.92
CA MET A 162 -1.46 -7.16 7.35
C MET A 162 -1.98 -6.10 8.33
N PRO A 163 -1.17 -5.71 9.34
CA PRO A 163 -1.51 -4.63 10.26
C PRO A 163 -1.23 -3.24 9.70
N HIS A 164 -0.46 -3.13 8.61
CA HIS A 164 -0.19 -1.86 7.95
C HIS A 164 -0.03 -1.97 6.44
N ALA A 165 -0.23 -0.85 5.76
CA ALA A 165 0.02 -0.64 4.33
C ALA A 165 0.36 0.84 4.07
N MET A 166 0.69 1.19 2.83
CA MET A 166 0.95 2.58 2.43
C MET A 166 -0.05 3.04 1.37
N MET A 167 -0.46 4.30 1.48
CA MET A 167 -1.12 5.05 0.42
C MET A 167 -0.14 6.10 -0.11
N LEU A 168 0.07 6.10 -1.41
CA LEU A 168 0.94 7.04 -2.12
C LEU A 168 0.09 8.02 -2.94
N ALA A 169 0.41 9.30 -2.88
CA ALA A 169 -0.17 10.30 -3.79
C ALA A 169 0.90 10.91 -4.70
N TYR A 170 0.62 11.00 -5.99
CA TYR A 170 1.33 11.89 -6.91
C TYR A 170 0.55 13.21 -6.98
N VAL A 171 1.06 14.25 -6.33
CA VAL A 171 0.33 15.50 -6.11
C VAL A 171 0.66 16.51 -7.21
N ARG A 172 -0.27 16.68 -8.16
CA ARG A 172 -0.16 17.67 -9.25
C ARG A 172 -0.77 19.01 -8.91
N SER A 173 -1.65 19.04 -7.93
CA SER A 173 -2.33 20.26 -7.52
C SER A 173 -1.88 20.71 -6.13
N PRO A 174 -1.37 21.94 -5.97
CA PRO A 174 -0.96 22.47 -4.67
C PRO A 174 -2.14 22.67 -3.71
N ALA A 175 -3.39 22.54 -4.18
CA ALA A 175 -4.58 22.58 -3.33
C ALA A 175 -4.68 21.37 -2.38
N TYR A 176 -3.96 20.27 -2.68
CA TYR A 176 -3.92 19.10 -1.82
C TYR A 176 -2.69 19.15 -0.91
N VAL A 177 -2.92 19.38 0.38
CA VAL A 177 -1.87 19.50 1.40
C VAL A 177 -2.07 18.44 2.48
N LEU A 178 -1.05 17.62 2.72
CA LEU A 178 -1.05 16.62 3.80
C LEU A 178 -0.59 17.27 5.12
N PRO A 179 -1.26 17.02 6.28
CA PRO A 179 -2.40 16.13 6.48
C PRO A 179 -3.77 16.84 6.32
N LYS A 180 -3.78 18.16 6.08
CA LYS A 180 -4.99 19.00 6.12
C LYS A 180 -6.11 18.48 5.20
N SER A 181 -5.82 18.25 3.93
CA SER A 181 -6.80 17.79 2.93
C SER A 181 -7.31 16.38 3.25
N LEU A 182 -6.45 15.50 3.78
CA LEU A 182 -6.83 14.16 4.24
C LEU A 182 -7.76 14.23 5.44
N ASN A 183 -7.38 14.96 6.49
CA ASN A 183 -8.19 15.13 7.70
C ASN A 183 -9.58 15.71 7.37
N MET A 184 -9.62 16.75 6.54
CA MET A 184 -10.89 17.37 6.10
C MET A 184 -11.79 16.37 5.35
N HIS A 185 -11.21 15.47 4.55
CA HIS A 185 -11.99 14.46 3.85
C HIS A 185 -12.48 13.36 4.80
N LEU A 186 -11.61 12.84 5.67
CA LEU A 186 -11.93 11.74 6.59
C LEU A 186 -12.85 12.17 7.75
N SER A 187 -12.86 13.44 8.13
CA SER A 187 -13.71 13.96 9.22
C SER A 187 -15.18 14.09 8.84
N LYS A 188 -15.54 14.00 7.55
CA LYS A 188 -16.94 14.04 7.11
C LYS A 188 -17.68 12.81 7.67
N PRO A 189 -18.88 12.94 8.27
CA PRO A 189 -19.56 11.83 8.92
C PRO A 189 -19.74 10.59 8.04
N THR A 190 -20.13 10.79 6.77
CA THR A 190 -20.29 9.71 5.79
C THR A 190 -18.96 8.98 5.53
N ASN A 191 -17.90 9.73 5.30
CA ASN A 191 -16.57 9.19 5.04
C ASN A 191 -15.97 8.50 6.26
N LYS A 192 -16.15 9.06 7.45
CA LYS A 192 -15.71 8.46 8.71
C LYS A 192 -16.29 7.05 8.86
N LEU A 193 -17.57 6.89 8.54
CA LEU A 193 -18.27 5.61 8.57
C LEU A 193 -17.80 4.69 7.43
N SER A 194 -17.79 5.17 6.19
CA SER A 194 -17.43 4.34 5.02
C SER A 194 -15.99 3.85 5.04
N TYR A 195 -15.08 4.59 5.65
CA TYR A 195 -13.67 4.22 5.77
C TYR A 195 -13.33 3.70 7.16
N GLU A 196 -14.31 3.46 8.04
CA GLU A 196 -14.12 2.97 9.40
C GLU A 196 -13.01 3.69 10.18
N VAL A 197 -12.98 5.03 10.12
CA VAL A 197 -11.88 5.84 10.66
C VAL A 197 -11.86 5.76 12.19
N LEU A 198 -10.77 5.22 12.74
CA LEU A 198 -10.53 5.11 14.18
C LEU A 198 -9.71 6.30 14.73
N THR A 199 -8.81 6.85 13.92
CA THR A 199 -8.06 8.09 14.24
C THR A 199 -8.55 9.25 13.37
N LEU A 200 -9.13 10.26 14.02
CA LEU A 200 -9.72 11.42 13.33
C LEU A 200 -8.70 12.40 12.76
N GLN A 201 -7.49 12.42 13.31
CA GLN A 201 -6.40 13.27 12.86
C GLN A 201 -5.23 12.37 12.51
N ALA A 202 -4.74 12.50 11.28
CA ALA A 202 -3.56 11.77 10.87
C ALA A 202 -2.37 12.20 11.73
N ALA A 203 -1.74 11.24 12.39
CA ALA A 203 -0.57 11.48 13.21
C ALA A 203 0.66 11.59 12.32
N MET A 204 1.66 12.37 12.71
CA MET A 204 2.93 12.36 12.00
C MET A 204 3.55 10.98 12.12
N CYS A 205 4.01 10.43 10.99
CA CYS A 205 4.63 9.13 10.96
C CYS A 205 6.02 9.22 11.63
N GLU A 206 6.17 8.59 12.80
CA GLU A 206 7.34 8.75 13.70
C GLU A 206 8.66 8.36 13.02
N TYR A 207 8.57 7.48 12.03
CA TYR A 207 9.72 7.01 11.31
C TYR A 207 10.14 7.90 10.13
N THR A 208 9.44 9.00 9.89
CA THR A 208 9.67 9.90 8.75
C THR A 208 10.31 11.21 9.22
N SER A 209 11.60 11.35 8.93
CA SER A 209 12.35 12.58 9.24
C SER A 209 12.47 13.53 8.03
N SER A 210 12.10 13.07 6.83
CA SER A 210 12.31 13.79 5.58
C SER A 210 11.03 14.49 5.09
N SER A 211 11.18 15.68 4.51
CA SER A 211 10.10 16.40 3.83
C SER A 211 9.88 15.86 2.41
N PRO A 212 8.64 15.80 1.89
CA PRO A 212 7.37 16.03 2.58
C PRO A 212 7.09 14.93 3.62
N ARG A 213 6.63 15.26 4.83
CA ARG A 213 6.41 14.26 5.89
C ARG A 213 5.30 13.28 5.54
N ALA A 214 5.44 12.02 5.97
CA ALA A 214 4.33 11.07 5.91
C ALA A 214 3.46 11.17 7.17
N TYR A 215 2.21 10.74 7.05
CA TYR A 215 1.24 10.74 8.14
C TYR A 215 0.52 9.39 8.23
N GLU A 216 0.02 9.04 9.40
CA GLU A 216 -0.63 7.77 9.66
C GLU A 216 -2.09 7.96 10.05
N THR A 217 -2.96 7.11 9.52
CA THR A 217 -4.33 6.92 9.99
C THR A 217 -4.57 5.46 10.34
N THR A 218 -5.57 5.19 11.17
CA THR A 218 -5.98 3.84 11.57
C THR A 218 -7.44 3.63 11.22
N HIS A 219 -7.73 2.48 10.64
CA HIS A 219 -9.05 2.13 10.12
C HIS A 219 -9.48 0.75 10.61
N GLY A 220 -10.77 0.61 10.89
CA GLY A 220 -11.43 -0.68 11.12
C GLY A 220 -11.60 -1.48 9.83
N ARG A 221 -12.03 -2.73 10.00
CA ARG A 221 -12.35 -3.68 8.91
C ARG A 221 -13.58 -4.53 9.27
N ALA A 222 -14.56 -3.93 9.95
CA ALA A 222 -15.73 -4.61 10.52
C ALA A 222 -16.69 -5.16 9.45
N GLY A 223 -16.58 -4.72 8.20
CA GLY A 223 -17.45 -5.18 7.10
C GLY A 223 -17.30 -6.65 6.67
N TRP A 224 -16.35 -7.41 7.24
CA TRP A 224 -16.11 -8.80 6.86
C TRP A 224 -15.39 -9.61 7.96
N THR A 225 -15.41 -10.94 7.86
CA THR A 225 -14.73 -11.88 8.77
C THR A 225 -13.90 -12.90 7.98
N PHE A 226 -12.91 -13.49 8.64
CA PHE A 226 -12.16 -14.62 8.11
C PHE A 226 -13.02 -15.88 8.02
N SER A 227 -12.55 -16.89 7.28
CA SER A 227 -13.27 -18.16 7.12
C SER A 227 -13.47 -18.94 8.42
N ASP A 228 -12.69 -18.66 9.46
CA ASP A 228 -12.88 -19.23 10.80
C ASP A 228 -13.86 -18.42 11.68
N GLY A 229 -14.47 -17.36 11.12
CA GLY A 229 -15.40 -16.47 11.81
C GLY A 229 -14.73 -15.36 12.62
N THR A 230 -13.39 -15.32 12.70
CA THR A 230 -12.70 -14.26 13.44
C THR A 230 -12.71 -12.93 12.69
N ALA A 231 -12.76 -11.83 13.46
CA ALA A 231 -12.73 -10.48 12.89
C ALA A 231 -11.29 -10.07 12.52
N PRO A 232 -11.12 -9.33 11.41
CA PRO A 232 -9.84 -8.71 11.06
C PRO A 232 -9.44 -7.64 12.07
N THR A 233 -8.13 -7.46 12.26
CA THR A 233 -7.61 -6.35 13.07
C THR A 233 -7.75 -5.05 12.30
N SER A 234 -7.71 -3.91 13.01
CA SER A 234 -7.53 -2.62 12.37
C SER A 234 -6.26 -2.59 11.51
N ILE A 235 -6.24 -1.70 10.52
CA ILE A 235 -5.08 -1.45 9.66
C ILE A 235 -4.60 -0.01 9.85
N LYS A 236 -3.29 0.16 9.97
CA LYS A 236 -2.61 1.45 9.92
C LYS A 236 -2.20 1.76 8.48
N LEU A 237 -2.58 2.92 7.97
CA LEU A 237 -2.22 3.37 6.63
C LEU A 237 -1.23 4.53 6.73
N ILE A 238 -0.11 4.40 6.03
CA ILE A 238 0.93 5.41 5.95
C ILE A 238 0.71 6.20 4.66
N HIS A 239 0.49 7.50 4.80
CA HIS A 239 0.21 8.42 3.70
C HIS A 239 1.49 9.17 3.31
N LEU A 240 2.01 8.89 2.13
CA LEU A 240 3.14 9.60 1.53
C LEU A 240 2.67 10.37 0.31
N TRP A 241 2.78 11.70 0.32
CA TRP A 241 2.37 12.55 -0.79
C TRP A 241 3.60 13.16 -1.45
N LEU A 242 3.82 12.84 -2.72
CA LEU A 242 4.97 13.22 -3.52
C LEU A 242 4.53 14.28 -4.54
N PRO A 243 5.01 15.55 -4.43
CA PRO A 243 4.63 16.60 -5.36
C PRO A 243 5.27 16.37 -6.74
N VAL A 244 4.46 16.57 -7.78
CA VAL A 244 4.88 16.64 -9.19
C VAL A 244 5.39 18.04 -9.49
#